data_AF-A0A1I4FL07-F1
#
_entry.id   AF-A0A1I4FL07-F1
#
_cell.length_a   1.000
_cell.length_b   1.000
_cell.length_c   1.000
_cell.angle_alpha   90.00
_cell.angle_beta   90.00
_cell.angle_gamma   90.00
#
_symmetry.space_group_name_H-M   'P 1'
#
loop_
_entity.id
_entity.type
_entity.pdbx_description
1 polymer ?
#
loop_
_entity_poly.entity_id
_entity_poly.type
_entity_poly.pdbx_seq_one_letter_code
_entity_poly.pdbx_strand_id
1 'polypeptide(L)' 'MKKLYAVYRGESFLDCGTASELAARFDTNLENIYSKVSKERKARSRGQSFSDNTLHWYSFDEGNDENIWLS' A
#
# COMPACT_ATOMS: atom_id res chain seq x y z
N MET A 1 -15.68 -8.17 1.19
CA MET A 1 -14.52 -7.74 0.39
C MET A 1 -13.27 -7.94 1.23
N LYS A 2 -12.27 -8.69 0.75
CA LYS A 2 -10.98 -8.76 1.45
C LYS A 2 -10.14 -7.57 1.01
N LYS A 3 -9.33 -7.04 1.92
CA LYS A 3 -8.44 -5.92 1.61
C LYS A 3 -7.05 -6.45 1.29
N LEU A 4 -6.58 -6.13 0.09
CA LEU A 4 -5.23 -6.44 -0.36
C LEU A 4 -4.35 -5.20 -0.26
N TYR A 5 -3.06 -5.44 -0.22
CA TYR A 5 -2.04 -4.43 -0.05
C TYR A 5 -0.92 -4.69 -1.06
N ALA A 6 -0.33 -3.63 -1.58
CA ALA A 6 0.86 -3.74 -2.44
C ALA A 6 1.95 -2.79 -1.98
N VAL A 7 3.19 -3.19 -2.24
CA VAL A 7 4.40 -2.47 -1.87
C VAL A 7 5.21 -2.18 -3.12
N TYR A 8 5.63 -0.93 -3.26
CA TYR A 8 6.50 -0.46 -4.35
C TYR A 8 7.73 0.22 -3.78
N ARG A 9 8.79 0.31 -4.58
CA ARG A 9 9.92 1.23 -4.37
C ARG A 9 10.09 2.04 -5.64
N GLY A 10 9.74 3.33 -5.57
CA GLY A 10 9.55 4.16 -6.75
C GLY A 10 8.47 3.53 -7.63
N GLU A 11 8.78 3.30 -8.90
CA GLU A 11 7.89 2.62 -9.85
C GLU A 11 8.01 1.08 -9.83
N SER A 12 8.96 0.53 -9.07
CA SER A 12 9.20 -0.92 -9.03
C SER A 12 8.24 -1.60 -8.07
N PHE A 13 7.41 -2.52 -8.61
CA PHE A 13 6.60 -3.43 -7.80
C PHE A 13 7.50 -4.38 -7.01
N LEU A 14 7.23 -4.52 -5.71
CA LEU A 14 7.96 -5.43 -4.85
C LEU A 14 7.12 -6.63 -4.45
N ASP A 15 5.91 -6.39 -3.92
CA ASP A 15 5.09 -7.48 -3.40
C ASP A 15 3.61 -7.09 -3.21
N CYS A 16 2.74 -8.10 -3.09
CA CYS A 16 1.33 -7.93 -2.73
C CYS A 16 0.79 -9.08 -1.86
N GLY A 17 -0.29 -8.79 -1.13
CA GLY A 17 -0.99 -9.77 -0.30
C GLY A 17 -1.90 -9.13 0.74
N THR A 18 -2.40 -9.94 1.65
CA THR A 18 -3.07 -9.48 2.86
C THR A 18 -2.09 -8.75 3.79
N ALA A 19 -2.61 -7.94 4.70
CA ALA A 19 -1.77 -7.25 5.68
C ALA A 19 -0.93 -8.23 6.52
N SER A 20 -1.47 -9.41 6.86
CA SER A 20 -0.77 -10.44 7.62
C SER A 20 0.40 -11.04 6.84
N GLU A 21 0.23 -11.30 5.56
CA GLU A 21 1.29 -11.83 4.70
C GLU A 21 2.42 -10.81 4.52
N LEU A 22 2.09 -9.55 4.24
CA LEU A 22 3.10 -8.51 4.12
C LEU A 22 3.79 -8.21 5.45
N ALA A 23 3.08 -8.28 6.57
CA ALA A 23 3.67 -8.15 7.89
C ALA A 23 4.76 -9.21 8.12
N ALA A 24 4.48 -10.47 7.78
CA ALA A 24 5.46 -11.55 7.86
C ALA A 24 6.65 -11.36 6.90
N ARG A 25 6.40 -10.97 5.64
CA ARG A 25 7.46 -10.84 4.62
C ARG A 25 8.39 -9.64 4.85
N PHE A 26 7.87 -8.55 5.42
CA PHE A 26 8.64 -7.33 5.69
C PHE A 26 9.09 -7.21 7.15
N ASP A 27 9.04 -8.31 7.91
CA ASP A 27 9.45 -8.38 9.32
C ASP A 27 8.86 -7.24 10.17
N THR A 28 7.52 -7.13 10.13
CA THR A 28 6.77 -6.06 10.78
C THR A 28 5.43 -6.60 11.32
N ASN A 29 4.64 -5.74 11.98
CA ASN A 29 3.29 -6.08 12.44
C ASN A 29 2.18 -5.41 11.60
N LEU A 30 0.95 -5.88 11.80
CA LEU A 30 -0.27 -5.40 11.12
C LEU A 30 -0.51 -3.89 11.30
N GLU A 31 -0.34 -3.39 12.53
CA GLU A 31 -0.57 -1.97 12.83
C GLU A 31 0.35 -1.07 12.02
N ASN A 32 1.60 -1.48 11.82
CA ASN A 32 2.56 -0.74 11.01
C ASN A 32 2.14 -0.73 9.52
N ILE A 33 1.66 -1.85 8.99
CA ILE A 33 1.13 -1.91 7.61
C ILE A 33 -0.01 -0.91 7.45
N TYR A 34 -1.00 -0.93 8.35
CA TYR A 34 -2.14 -0.01 8.29
C TYR A 34 -1.73 1.46 8.46
N SER A 35 -0.79 1.73 9.37
CA SER A 35 -0.26 3.08 9.60
C SER A 35 0.45 3.62 8.36
N LYS A 36 1.31 2.82 7.72
CA LYS A 36 2.02 3.19 6.49
C LYS A 36 1.04 3.51 5.36
N VAL A 37 0.09 2.62 5.10
CA VAL A 37 -0.96 2.83 4.08
C VAL A 37 -1.78 4.09 4.36
N SER A 38 -2.16 4.32 5.62
CA SER A 38 -2.92 5.51 6.02
C SER A 38 -2.13 6.81 5.79
N LYS A 39 -0.83 6.82 6.10
CA LYS A 39 0.07 7.95 5.84
C LYS A 39 0.21 8.21 4.34
N GLU A 40 0.46 7.16 3.57
CA GLU A 40 0.57 7.22 2.10
C GLU A 40 -0.70 7.77 1.45
N ARG A 41 -1.87 7.28 1.86
CA ARG A 41 -3.16 7.77 1.37
C ARG A 41 -3.35 9.27 1.67
N LYS A 42 -3.03 9.71 2.89
CA LYS A 42 -3.13 11.12 3.29
C LYS A 42 -2.16 12.00 2.52
N ALA A 43 -0.92 11.56 2.33
CA ALA A 43 0.08 12.30 1.57
C ALA A 43 -0.33 12.46 0.10
N ARG A 44 -0.81 11.39 -0.53
CA ARG A 44 -1.36 11.43 -1.90
C ARG A 44 -2.55 12.36 -2.03
N SER A 45 -3.50 12.34 -1.10
CA SER A 45 -4.63 13.30 -1.10
C SER A 45 -4.21 14.77 -0.98
N ARG A 46 -2.97 15.03 -0.55
CA ARG A 46 -2.38 16.37 -0.42
C ARG A 46 -1.41 16.69 -1.55
N GLY A 47 -1.26 15.82 -2.55
CA GLY A 47 -0.28 15.97 -3.63
C GLY A 47 1.18 15.89 -3.17
N GLN A 48 1.45 15.30 -2.01
CA GLN A 48 2.82 15.13 -1.52
C GLN A 48 3.46 13.93 -2.22
N SER A 49 4.66 14.14 -2.78
CA SER A 49 5.51 13.10 -3.33
C SER A 49 6.47 12.59 -2.26
N PHE A 50 6.70 11.28 -2.26
CA PHE A 50 7.77 10.65 -1.50
C PHE A 50 8.94 10.34 -2.44
N SER A 51 10.11 10.09 -1.86
CA SER A 51 11.31 9.73 -2.64
C SER A 51 11.13 8.37 -3.33
N ASP A 52 11.71 8.20 -4.51
CA ASP A 52 11.68 6.91 -5.22
C ASP A 52 12.40 5.78 -4.46
N ASN A 53 13.28 6.10 -3.51
CA ASN A 53 13.98 5.08 -2.74
C ASN A 53 13.19 4.56 -1.53
N THR A 54 12.09 5.22 -1.16
CA THR A 54 11.23 4.78 -0.04
C THR A 54 10.24 3.70 -0.47
N LEU A 55 9.81 2.89 0.50
CA LEU A 55 8.74 1.91 0.28
C LEU A 55 7.39 2.62 0.30
N HIS A 56 6.64 2.51 -0.79
CA HIS A 56 5.31 3.08 -0.96
C HIS A 56 4.26 1.99 -0.78
N TRP A 57 3.23 2.26 0.03
CA TRP A 57 2.25 1.27 0.45
C TRP A 57 0.86 1.62 -0.07
N TYR A 58 0.18 0.64 -0.66
CA TYR A 58 -1.12 0.77 -1.29
C TYR A 58 -2.09 -0.24 -0.71
N SER A 59 -3.38 0.06 -0.76
CA SER A 59 -4.43 -0.89 -0.42
C SER A 59 -5.55 -0.88 -1.44
N PHE A 60 -6.11 -2.05 -1.70
CA PHE A 60 -7.15 -2.29 -2.71
C PHE A 60 -8.21 -3.19 -2.11
N ASP A 61 -9.45 -3.00 -2.53
CA ASP A 61 -10.55 -3.89 -2.14
C ASP A 61 -10.65 -5.02 -3.19
N GLU A 62 -10.45 -6.26 -2.75
CA GLU A 62 -10.60 -7.47 -3.57
C GLU A 62 -12.08 -7.57 -4.00
N GLY A 63 -12.31 -7.42 -5.31
CA GLY A 63 -13.64 -7.49 -5.93
C GLY A 63 -14.29 -6.14 -6.28
N ASN A 64 -13.55 -5.03 -6.29
CA ASN A 64 -14.02 -3.75 -6.85
C ASN A 64 -13.32 -3.45 -8.19
N ASP A 65 -13.64 -4.22 -9.23
CA ASP A 65 -13.11 -4.06 -10.59
C ASP A 65 -13.54 -2.75 -11.28
N GLU A 66 -14.37 -1.91 -10.64
CA GLU A 66 -14.95 -0.73 -11.29
C GLU A 66 -14.21 0.60 -11.02
N ASN A 67 -13.14 0.67 -10.21
CA ASN A 67 -12.57 1.99 -9.86
C ASN A 67 -11.05 2.09 -9.58
N ILE A 68 -10.22 1.12 -9.99
CA ILE A 68 -8.78 1.14 -9.63
C ILE A 68 -7.93 2.12 -10.47
N TRP A 69 -8.49 2.79 -11.47
CA TRP A 69 -7.70 3.64 -12.40
C TRP A 69 -7.82 5.17 -12.24
N LEU A 70 -8.65 5.72 -11.35
CA LEU A 70 -8.76 7.18 -11.23
C LEU A 70 -9.13 7.63 -9.80
N SER A 71 -8.14 8.00 -8.99
CA SER A 71 -8.22 9.02 -7.92
C SER A 71 -6.84 9.35 -7.37
#